data_AF-A0A6M3J9X4-F1
#
_entry.id   AF-A0A6M3J9X4-F1
#
_cell.length_a   1.000
_cell.length_b   1.000
_cell.length_c   1.000
_cell.angle_alpha   90.00
_cell.angle_beta   90.00
_cell.angle_gamma   90.00
#
_symmetry.space_group_name_H-M   'P 1'
#
loop_
_entity.id
_entity.type
_entity.pdbx_description
1 polymer ?
#
loop_
_entity_poly.entity_id
_entity_poly.type
_entity_poly.pdbx_seq_one_letter_code
_entity_poly.pdbx_strand_id
1 'polypeptide(L)'
;MSDLAASQPVTVGSGAAARQILVYELTPVEYRKILIGTTSLAEEADAETIARYQLDQVLLGEVSLSDLALFVRLPVSELEMLPPTQLRKLLAKAKELNPDFFAALVRLATHQSEP
;
A
#
# COMPACT_ATOMS: atom_id res chain seq x y z
N MET A 1 -16.47 17.60 -11.33
CA MET A 1 -17.18 16.89 -10.25
C MET A 1 -16.18 15.90 -9.69
N SER A 2 -15.72 16.09 -8.46
CA SER A 2 -14.69 15.25 -7.84
C SER A 2 -15.24 13.86 -7.64
N ASP A 3 -14.67 12.88 -8.34
CA ASP A 3 -14.78 11.46 -7.99
C ASP A 3 -14.23 11.30 -6.57
N LEU A 4 -15.12 11.36 -5.58
CA LEU A 4 -14.80 11.02 -4.21
C LEU A 4 -14.72 9.49 -4.15
N ALA A 5 -13.53 8.96 -4.44
CA ALA A 5 -13.21 7.57 -4.15
C ALA A 5 -13.70 7.22 -2.74
N ALA A 6 -14.40 6.10 -2.59
CA ALA A 6 -14.96 5.71 -1.30
C ALA A 6 -13.83 5.62 -0.26
N SER A 7 -14.06 6.15 0.94
CA SER A 7 -13.04 6.13 2.00
C SER A 7 -13.62 5.68 3.32
N GLN A 8 -12.84 4.93 4.09
CA GLN A 8 -13.20 4.50 5.44
C GLN A 8 -12.09 4.84 6.45
N PRO A 9 -12.44 5.34 7.64
CA PRO A 9 -11.46 5.63 8.68
C PRO A 9 -10.96 4.33 9.35
N VAL A 10 -9.68 4.31 9.68
CA VAL A 10 -9.02 3.31 10.51
C VAL A 10 -8.32 4.02 11.66
N THR A 11 -8.64 3.62 12.89
CA THR A 11 -7.93 4.11 14.07
C THR A 11 -6.59 3.39 14.20
N VAL A 12 -5.51 4.16 14.19
CA VAL A 12 -4.14 3.71 14.49
C VAL A 12 -3.67 4.29 15.81
N GLY A 13 -2.72 3.61 16.46
CA GLY A 13 -2.20 4.00 17.78
C GLY A 13 -3.04 3.46 18.93
N SER A 14 -2.76 3.95 20.14
CA SER A 14 -3.47 3.60 21.38
C SER A 14 -3.50 4.78 22.35
N GLY A 15 -4.53 4.83 23.21
CA GLY A 15 -4.69 5.89 24.20
C GLY A 15 -4.78 7.28 23.57
N ALA A 16 -4.10 8.27 24.17
CA ALA A 16 -4.10 9.66 23.72
C ALA A 16 -3.40 9.89 22.36
N ALA A 17 -2.60 8.92 21.90
CA ALA A 17 -1.91 8.99 20.60
C ALA A 17 -2.72 8.35 19.46
N ALA A 18 -3.94 7.87 19.74
CA ALA A 18 -4.78 7.28 18.72
C ALA A 18 -5.25 8.36 17.72
N ARG A 19 -5.05 8.10 16.42
CA ARG A 19 -5.52 8.98 15.34
C ARG A 19 -6.26 8.18 14.27
N GLN A 20 -7.15 8.84 13.55
CA GLN A 20 -7.82 8.25 12.39
C GLN A 20 -7.01 8.52 11.12
N ILE A 21 -6.78 7.46 10.35
CA ILE A 21 -6.24 7.52 8.99
C ILE A 21 -7.33 7.06 8.04
N LEU A 22 -7.60 7.82 7.00
CA LEU A 22 -8.56 7.43 5.96
C LEU A 22 -7.88 6.46 5.00
N VAL A 23 -8.55 5.35 4.71
CA VAL A 23 -8.19 4.41 3.66
C VAL A 23 -9.15 4.60 2.51
N TYR A 24 -8.62 4.72 1.30
CA TYR A 24 -9.35 5.05 0.08
C TYR A 24 -9.42 3.85 -0.85
N GLU A 25 -10.50 3.81 -1.61
CA GLU A 25 -10.57 3.08 -2.86
C GLU A 25 -9.61 3.71 -3.89
N LEU A 26 -8.94 2.87 -4.66
CA LEU A 26 -8.04 3.31 -5.71
C LEU A 26 -8.84 3.71 -6.94
N THR A 27 -8.45 4.82 -7.55
CA THR A 27 -8.88 5.16 -8.91
C THR A 27 -8.21 4.23 -9.93
N PRO A 28 -8.78 4.07 -11.14
CA PRO A 28 -8.13 3.33 -12.23
C PRO A 28 -6.74 3.87 -12.62
N VAL A 29 -6.44 5.13 -12.29
CA VAL A 29 -5.11 5.72 -12.49
C VAL A 29 -4.12 5.18 -11.45
N GLU A 30 -4.48 5.21 -10.17
CA GLU A 30 -3.65 4.69 -9.08
C GLU A 30 -3.46 3.18 -9.18
N TYR A 31 -4.52 2.46 -9.54
CA TYR A 31 -4.50 1.03 -9.84
C TYR A 31 -3.41 0.69 -10.86
N ARG A 32 -3.37 1.41 -11.99
CA ARG A 32 -2.35 1.22 -13.03
C ARG A 32 -0.94 1.59 -12.54
N LYS A 33 -0.79 2.63 -11.71
CA LYS A 33 0.52 3.01 -11.18
C LYS A 33 1.15 1.87 -10.37
N ILE A 34 0.36 1.20 -9.54
CA ILE A 34 0.85 0.07 -8.74
C ILE A 34 1.14 -1.13 -9.66
N LEU A 35 0.21 -1.49 -10.55
CA LEU A 35 0.38 -2.67 -11.41
C LEU A 35 1.53 -2.57 -12.42
N ILE A 36 1.79 -1.37 -12.96
CA ILE A 36 2.90 -1.14 -13.91
C ILE A 36 4.24 -1.08 -13.17
N GLY A 37 4.23 -1.13 -11.83
CA GLY A 37 5.45 -1.02 -11.03
C GLY A 37 6.04 0.38 -11.10
N THR A 38 5.25 1.44 -11.32
CA THR A 38 5.80 2.82 -11.23
C THR A 38 6.13 3.23 -9.79
N THR A 39 5.77 2.40 -8.81
CA THR A 39 6.26 2.44 -7.43
C THR A 39 7.53 1.57 -7.22
N SER A 40 8.09 1.00 -8.30
CA SER A 40 9.38 0.28 -8.29
C SER A 40 10.53 1.21 -7.90
N LEU A 41 11.56 0.61 -7.33
CA LEU A 41 12.88 1.23 -7.15
C LEU A 41 13.30 1.93 -8.45
N ALA A 42 13.80 3.17 -8.30
CA ALA A 42 14.45 3.86 -9.41
C ALA A 42 15.64 3.01 -9.91
N GLU A 43 15.93 3.06 -11.21
CA GLU A 43 17.05 2.29 -11.80
C GLU A 43 18.40 2.61 -11.13
N GLU A 44 18.53 3.80 -10.53
CA GLU A 44 19.73 4.29 -9.82
C GLU A 44 19.59 4.22 -8.28
N ALA A 45 18.63 3.44 -7.76
CA ALA A 45 18.46 3.30 -6.31
C ALA A 45 19.73 2.73 -5.66
N ASP A 46 20.15 3.34 -4.56
CA ASP A 46 21.28 2.84 -3.78
C ASP A 46 20.94 1.54 -3.04
N ALA A 47 21.97 0.85 -2.54
CA ALA A 47 21.81 -0.42 -1.86
C ALA A 47 20.90 -0.35 -0.62
N GLU A 48 20.88 0.80 0.07
CA GLU A 48 20.01 1.01 1.23
C GLU A 48 18.54 1.08 0.81
N THR A 49 18.23 1.83 -0.24
CA THR A 49 16.89 1.97 -0.80
C THR A 49 16.36 0.62 -1.29
N ILE A 50 17.21 -0.16 -1.98
CA ILE A 50 16.88 -1.52 -2.42
C ILE A 50 16.54 -2.40 -1.21
N ALA A 51 17.37 -2.38 -0.17
CA ALA A 51 17.16 -3.18 1.03
C ALA A 51 15.86 -2.81 1.75
N ARG A 52 15.54 -1.51 1.88
CA ARG A 52 14.27 -1.03 2.46
C ARG A 52 13.07 -1.56 1.69
N TYR A 53 13.08 -1.43 0.36
CA TYR A 53 12.00 -1.93 -0.48
C TYR A 53 11.80 -3.45 -0.33
N GLN A 54 12.89 -4.23 -0.27
CA GLN A 54 12.82 -5.67 -0.03
C GLN A 54 12.23 -6.01 1.35
N LEU A 55 12.63 -5.27 2.39
CA LEU A 55 12.09 -5.46 3.75
C LEU A 55 10.59 -5.12 3.82
N ASP A 56 10.16 -4.06 3.12
CA ASP A 56 8.74 -3.70 3.05
C ASP A 56 7.90 -4.79 2.42
N GLN A 57 8.40 -5.42 1.36
CA GLN A 57 7.73 -6.57 0.72
C GLN A 57 7.60 -7.75 1.68
N VAL A 58 8.58 -8.00 2.55
CA VAL A 58 8.48 -9.04 3.59
C VAL A 58 7.47 -8.65 4.68
N LEU A 59 7.36 -7.37 5.03
CA LEU A 59 6.48 -6.89 6.09
C LEU A 59 4.99 -6.90 5.71
N LEU A 60 4.68 -6.58 4.46
CA LEU A 60 3.31 -6.38 3.97
C LEU A 60 2.85 -7.45 2.96
N GLY A 61 3.80 -8.20 2.38
CA GLY A 61 3.56 -9.39 1.55
C GLY A 61 3.13 -9.08 0.12
N GLU A 62 1.96 -8.45 -0.04
CA GLU A 62 1.30 -8.28 -1.35
C GLU A 62 1.56 -6.92 -1.99
N VAL A 63 1.96 -5.93 -1.18
CA VAL A 63 2.18 -4.55 -1.59
C VAL A 63 3.35 -3.97 -0.82
N SER A 64 4.06 -3.01 -1.40
CA SER A 64 5.10 -2.26 -0.69
C SER A 64 4.51 -1.18 0.24
N LEU A 65 5.34 -0.57 1.08
CA LEU A 65 4.93 0.57 1.90
C LEU A 65 4.59 1.80 1.03
N SER A 66 5.29 1.96 -0.10
CA SER A 66 5.01 2.98 -1.12
C SER A 66 3.65 2.78 -1.79
N ASP A 67 3.24 1.53 -2.01
CA ASP A 67 1.90 1.25 -2.52
C ASP A 67 0.84 1.55 -1.46
N LEU A 68 1.09 1.15 -0.19
CA LEU A 68 0.20 1.45 0.93
C LEU A 68 -0.06 2.96 1.07
N ALA A 69 0.95 3.80 0.80
CA ALA A 69 0.84 5.25 0.80
C ALA A 69 -0.24 5.79 -0.16
N LEU A 70 -0.48 5.12 -1.28
CA LEU A 70 -1.54 5.50 -2.22
C LEU A 70 -2.94 5.25 -1.64
N PHE A 71 -3.12 4.16 -0.90
CA PHE A 71 -4.40 3.84 -0.25
C PHE A 71 -4.72 4.79 0.90
N VAL A 72 -3.73 5.36 1.58
CA VAL A 72 -3.98 6.21 2.76
C VAL A 72 -3.72 7.70 2.53
N ARG A 73 -3.12 8.05 1.38
CA ARG A 73 -2.72 9.42 1.02
C ARG A 73 -1.83 10.07 2.06
N LEU A 74 -0.90 9.30 2.63
CA LEU A 74 0.13 9.76 3.56
C LEU A 74 1.51 9.53 2.96
N PRO A 75 2.51 10.35 3.32
CA PRO A 75 3.89 10.10 2.90
C PRO A 75 4.41 8.80 3.51
N VAL A 76 5.31 8.11 2.79
CA VAL A 76 5.94 6.87 3.26
C VAL A 76 6.64 7.05 4.61
N SER A 77 7.28 8.20 4.83
CA SER A 77 7.94 8.53 6.10
C SER A 77 6.99 8.55 7.31
N GLU A 78 5.71 8.88 7.13
CA GLU A 78 4.72 8.75 8.21
C GLU A 78 4.31 7.30 8.46
N LEU A 79 4.31 6.47 7.42
CA LEU A 79 4.00 5.06 7.52
C LEU A 79 5.15 4.27 8.17
N GLU A 80 6.41 4.63 7.89
CA GLU A 80 7.60 4.05 8.53
C GLU A 80 7.58 4.21 10.06
N MET A 81 6.92 5.26 10.56
CA MET A 81 6.77 5.51 12.00
C MET A 81 5.68 4.66 12.66
N LEU A 82 4.85 3.96 11.88
CA LEU A 82 3.77 3.12 12.41
C LEU A 82 4.28 1.72 12.76
N PRO A 83 3.86 1.15 13.91
CA PRO A 83 4.14 -0.25 14.21
C PRO A 83 3.57 -1.18 13.13
N PRO A 84 4.21 -2.34 12.85
CA PRO A 84 3.74 -3.29 11.84
C PRO A 84 2.29 -3.76 12.04
N THR A 85 1.82 -3.83 13.29
CA THR A 85 0.42 -4.16 13.60
C THR A 85 -0.57 -3.11 13.10
N GLN A 86 -0.20 -1.83 13.11
CA GLN A 86 -1.04 -0.74 12.59
C GLN A 86 -0.99 -0.70 11.07
N LEU A 87 0.18 -0.92 10.46
CA LEU A 87 0.32 -1.07 9.00
C LEU A 87 -0.55 -2.21 8.47
N ARG A 88 -0.55 -3.37 9.15
CA ARG A 88 -1.44 -4.49 8.80
C ARG A 88 -2.92 -4.17 8.93
N LYS A 89 -3.33 -3.32 9.87
CA LYS A 89 -4.73 -2.85 9.95
C LYS A 89 -5.12 -1.97 8.76
N LEU A 90 -4.23 -1.06 8.36
CA LEU A 90 -4.44 -0.22 7.19
C LEU A 90 -4.53 -1.08 5.92
N LEU A 91 -3.62 -2.04 5.77
CA LEU A 91 -3.62 -2.99 4.65
C LEU A 91 -4.90 -3.85 4.63
N ALA A 92 -5.34 -4.37 5.77
CA ALA A 92 -6.58 -5.14 5.85
C ALA A 92 -7.79 -4.32 5.36
N LYS A 93 -7.88 -3.05 5.77
CA LYS A 93 -8.93 -2.16 5.28
C LYS A 93 -8.77 -1.83 3.80
N ALA A 94 -7.55 -1.67 3.30
CA ALA A 94 -7.30 -1.44 1.89
C ALA A 94 -7.79 -2.61 1.03
N LYS A 95 -7.60 -3.85 1.50
CA LYS A 95 -8.14 -5.06 0.87
C LYS A 95 -9.66 -5.11 0.83
N GLU A 96 -10.30 -4.73 1.94
CA GLU A 96 -11.76 -4.67 2.01
C GLU A 96 -12.35 -3.65 1.02
N LEU A 97 -11.69 -2.51 0.82
CA LEU A 97 -12.14 -1.47 -0.11
C LEU A 97 -11.76 -1.73 -1.57
N ASN A 98 -10.71 -2.51 -1.82
CA ASN A 98 -10.16 -2.71 -3.16
C ASN A 98 -10.05 -4.21 -3.56
N PRO A 99 -11.11 -5.02 -3.40
CA PRO A 99 -11.01 -6.47 -3.60
C PRO A 99 -10.56 -6.86 -5.02
N ASP A 100 -11.02 -6.14 -6.04
CA ASP A 100 -10.67 -6.39 -7.44
C ASP A 100 -9.20 -6.08 -7.76
N PHE A 101 -8.60 -5.14 -7.04
CA PHE A 101 -7.17 -4.84 -7.14
C PHE A 101 -6.33 -6.00 -6.63
N PHE A 102 -6.58 -6.44 -5.40
CA PHE A 102 -5.83 -7.55 -4.82
C PHE A 102 -6.07 -8.87 -5.57
N ALA A 103 -7.28 -9.10 -6.09
CA ALA A 103 -7.56 -10.23 -6.97
C ALA A 103 -6.77 -10.16 -8.30
N ALA A 104 -6.53 -8.97 -8.86
CA ALA A 104 -5.69 -8.83 -10.05
C ALA A 104 -4.20 -9.01 -9.74
N LEU A 105 -3.71 -8.53 -8.60
CA LEU A 105 -2.33 -8.78 -8.16
C LEU A 105 -2.02 -10.28 -8.07
N VAL A 106 -2.92 -11.06 -7.47
CA VAL A 106 -2.76 -12.53 -7.38
C VAL A 106 -2.73 -13.17 -8.76
N ARG A 107 -3.62 -12.74 -9.68
CA ARG A 107 -3.63 -13.24 -11.06
C ARG A 107 -2.33 -12.92 -11.81
N LEU A 108 -1.82 -11.70 -11.65
CA LEU A 108 -0.55 -11.28 -12.27
C LEU A 108 0.63 -12.08 -11.73
N ALA A 109 0.73 -12.26 -10.41
CA ALA A 109 1.77 -13.08 -9.80
C ALA A 109 1.73 -14.54 -10.31
N THR A 110 0.53 -15.08 -10.52
CA THR A 110 0.34 -16.43 -11.07
C THR A 110 0.79 -16.51 -12.54
N HIS A 111 0.39 -15.55 -13.37
CA HIS A 111 0.79 -15.53 -14.79
C HIS A 111 2.27 -15.26 -15.02
N GLN A 112 2.95 -14.53 -14.13
CA GLN A 112 4.41 -14.34 -14.20
C GLN A 112 5.21 -15.58 -13.75
N SER A 113 4.55 -16.56 -13.13
CA SER A 113 5.16 -17.80 -12.65
C SER A 113 5.02 -18.97 -13.64
N GLU A 114 4.29 -18.79 -14.75
CA GLU A 114 4.21 -19.76 -15.84
C GLU A 114 5.42 -19.58 -16.79
N PRO A 115 6.22 -20.64 -17.05
CA PRO A 115 7.44 -20.57 -17.87
C PRO A 115 7.18 -20.42 -19.37
#